data_AF-A0A653I3K9-F1
#
_entry.id   AF-A0A653I3K9-F1
#
_cell.length_a   1.000
_cell.length_b   1.000
_cell.length_c   1.000
_cell.angle_alpha   90.00
_cell.angle_beta   90.00
_cell.angle_gamma   90.00
#
_symmetry.space_group_name_H-M   'P 1'
#
loop_
_entity.id
_entity.type
_entity.pdbx_description
1 polymer ?
#
loop_
_entity_poly.entity_id
_entity_poly.type
_entity_poly.pdbx_seq_one_letter_code
_entity_poly.pdbx_strand_id
1 'polypeptide(L)'
;MHKRKTFIQSTLAVTCAALFVAACGGGGDDSAGTGTLRTAMTDAPSCGYDNVFVTVDRIRVNNSANAEPDGAGWSEVVLEQPRQIDLLDLQNGVIEELGEVTLPVGRVQQVRLVLVDNATADPADIEFDPDADPSRAPNHVVFSAGGFEDLKTPSGQQSGVKINVGIDVAEGQVADLLIDFDACQSVVEAGGSGNFLLKPVLTAIPRLSSGVRGSVADALVPEGVSVSLQQDGEVVRATAPIESTDLDENGNFILAQVTPGTYDLVFTAPGFVTKVVTDVVVPEGELVNLDPDSTTAVDENEIVLLPATVEGDAVGTVTNTDDMKPATFVDITQTLSVGATVLINSAQLSYETFDSAGMVTGMGDTAGYSFTLPVDAPEVAPYTSTGTFNFTIDTAVEGDYMVMAIAEPVDLTPVVQTAAASFDPGFVGTVDAPREVITNDFDFSSAPAP
;
A
#
# COMPACT_ATOMS: atom_id res chain seq x y z
N MET A 1 -34.14 0.57 -76.54
CA MET A 1 -34.06 0.69 -75.07
C MET A 1 -35.18 1.66 -74.64
N HIS A 2 -36.48 1.32 -74.67
CA HIS A 2 -37.26 0.53 -73.69
C HIS A 2 -36.95 0.94 -72.24
N LYS A 3 -37.87 1.32 -71.34
CA LYS A 3 -39.33 1.58 -71.25
C LYS A 3 -39.50 2.22 -69.84
N ARG A 4 -40.22 3.33 -69.65
CA ARG A 4 -41.59 3.37 -69.08
C ARG A 4 -41.83 2.53 -67.80
N LYS A 5 -42.21 3.18 -66.68
CA LYS A 5 -43.46 3.01 -65.85
C LYS A 5 -43.20 3.32 -64.35
N THR A 6 -43.95 4.23 -63.70
CA THR A 6 -45.28 4.08 -62.99
C THR A 6 -45.13 3.28 -61.68
N PHE A 7 -45.55 3.76 -60.50
CA PHE A 7 -46.88 3.68 -59.83
C PHE A 7 -46.83 4.53 -58.54
N ILE A 8 -47.76 5.44 -58.20
CA ILE A 8 -49.17 5.31 -57.76
C ILE A 8 -49.36 4.63 -56.39
N GLN A 9 -49.81 5.47 -55.43
CA GLN A 9 -50.74 5.30 -54.29
C GLN A 9 -50.57 4.12 -53.31
N SER A 10 -50.68 4.44 -52.01
CA SER A 10 -51.51 3.69 -51.04
C SER A 10 -51.69 4.50 -49.76
N THR A 11 -52.81 5.21 -49.65
CA THR A 11 -53.39 5.70 -48.40
C THR A 11 -53.87 4.48 -47.61
N LEU A 12 -53.42 4.28 -46.38
CA LEU A 12 -54.11 3.38 -45.44
C LEU A 12 -54.31 4.13 -44.11
N ALA A 13 -55.49 4.74 -44.00
CA ALA A 13 -56.06 5.15 -42.75
C ALA A 13 -56.57 3.89 -42.03
N VAL A 14 -56.00 3.57 -40.87
CA VAL A 14 -56.62 2.68 -39.88
C VAL A 14 -56.98 3.53 -38.67
N THR A 15 -58.25 3.89 -38.63
CA THR A 15 -58.96 4.35 -37.44
C THR A 15 -59.14 3.14 -36.52
N CYS A 16 -58.52 3.15 -35.35
CA CYS A 16 -58.98 2.33 -34.21
C CYS A 16 -59.11 3.23 -32.99
N ALA A 17 -60.32 3.26 -32.46
CA ALA A 17 -60.77 4.09 -31.37
C ALA A 17 -60.16 3.67 -30.02
N ALA A 18 -60.16 4.64 -29.12
CA ALA A 18 -59.69 4.58 -27.75
C ALA A 18 -60.29 3.41 -26.94
N LEU A 19 -59.42 2.78 -26.14
CA LEU A 19 -59.80 2.12 -24.90
C LEU A 19 -59.02 2.79 -23.77
N PHE A 20 -59.78 3.43 -22.88
CA PHE A 20 -59.35 3.92 -21.59
C PHE A 20 -58.81 2.76 -20.75
N VAL A 21 -57.59 2.88 -20.25
CA VAL A 21 -57.25 2.39 -18.91
C VAL A 21 -56.61 3.56 -18.16
N ALA A 22 -57.46 4.26 -17.41
CA ALA A 22 -57.03 4.95 -16.23
C ALA A 22 -56.65 3.88 -15.20
N ALA A 23 -55.36 3.63 -15.01
CA ALA A 23 -54.84 3.02 -13.80
C ALA A 23 -54.30 4.15 -12.93
N CYS A 24 -55.16 4.69 -12.08
CA CYS A 24 -54.76 5.37 -10.87
C CYS A 24 -54.98 4.36 -9.72
N GLY A 25 -53.93 4.12 -8.95
CA GLY A 25 -53.89 3.18 -7.81
C GLY A 25 -52.67 2.28 -7.94
N GLY A 26 -51.68 2.30 -7.06
CA GLY A 26 -51.51 2.99 -5.79
C GLY A 26 -50.19 2.50 -5.18
N GLY A 27 -49.65 3.25 -4.24
CA GLY A 27 -48.39 2.92 -3.55
C GLY A 27 -47.23 3.71 -4.14
N GLY A 28 -46.96 4.89 -3.58
CA GLY A 28 -45.61 5.42 -3.64
C GLY A 28 -44.74 4.49 -2.81
N ASP A 29 -44.12 3.52 -3.48
CA ASP A 29 -42.90 2.95 -2.96
C ASP A 29 -41.87 4.06 -3.08
N ASP A 30 -41.56 4.70 -1.95
CA ASP A 30 -40.30 5.41 -1.75
C ASP A 30 -39.18 4.37 -1.91
N SER A 31 -38.93 3.92 -3.13
CA SER A 31 -37.72 3.20 -3.48
C SER A 31 -36.62 4.23 -3.28
N ALA A 32 -36.00 4.19 -2.10
CA ALA A 32 -34.82 4.98 -1.81
C ALA A 32 -33.87 4.79 -3.00
N GLY A 33 -33.43 5.90 -3.59
CA GLY A 33 -32.50 5.85 -4.71
C GLY A 33 -31.31 4.97 -4.34
N THR A 34 -30.82 4.21 -5.31
CA THR A 34 -29.67 3.32 -5.12
C THR A 34 -28.52 3.79 -6.00
N GLY A 35 -27.29 3.55 -5.54
CA GLY A 35 -26.08 3.63 -6.36
C GLY A 35 -25.27 2.35 -6.23
N THR A 36 -24.13 2.30 -6.91
CA THR A 36 -23.23 1.14 -6.90
C THR A 36 -21.92 1.54 -6.24
N LEU A 37 -21.42 0.72 -5.33
CA LEU A 37 -20.04 0.77 -4.87
C LEU A 37 -19.25 -0.30 -5.61
N ARG A 38 -18.19 0.09 -6.32
CA ARG A 38 -17.22 -0.81 -6.94
C ARG A 38 -15.94 -0.78 -6.11
N THR A 39 -15.41 -1.95 -5.82
CA THR A 39 -14.23 -2.12 -4.97
C THR A 39 -13.11 -2.77 -5.74
N ALA A 40 -11.88 -2.29 -5.55
CA ALA A 40 -10.69 -2.87 -6.14
C ALA A 40 -9.48 -2.77 -5.19
N MET A 41 -8.42 -3.51 -5.48
CA MET A 41 -7.16 -3.52 -4.74
C MET A 41 -6.00 -3.05 -5.63
N THR A 42 -5.02 -2.39 -5.02
CA THR A 42 -3.67 -2.17 -5.55
C THR A 42 -2.69 -2.31 -4.38
N ASP A 43 -1.39 -2.34 -4.66
CA ASP A 43 -0.36 -2.52 -3.62
C ASP A 43 0.79 -1.52 -3.75
N ALA A 44 1.50 -1.37 -2.63
CA ALA A 44 2.82 -0.77 -2.50
C ALA A 44 3.93 -1.84 -2.73
N PRO A 45 5.23 -1.52 -2.71
CA PRO A 45 6.27 -2.53 -2.88
C PRO A 45 6.41 -3.43 -1.65
N SER A 46 6.95 -4.63 -1.85
CA SER A 46 7.41 -5.48 -0.74
C SER A 46 8.73 -4.96 -0.16
N CYS A 47 9.02 -5.36 1.08
CA CYS A 47 10.32 -5.13 1.71
C CYS A 47 11.15 -6.42 1.75
N GLY A 48 11.45 -6.98 0.57
CA GLY A 48 12.38 -8.12 0.43
C GLY A 48 11.71 -9.50 0.34
N TYR A 49 10.45 -9.54 -0.08
CA TYR A 49 9.75 -10.78 -0.44
C TYR A 49 9.58 -10.87 -1.95
N ASP A 50 9.66 -12.09 -2.50
CA ASP A 50 9.40 -12.35 -3.93
C ASP A 50 7.90 -12.31 -4.23
N ASN A 51 7.09 -12.75 -3.27
CA ASN A 51 5.63 -12.76 -3.37
C ASN A 51 5.00 -12.58 -1.99
N VAL A 52 3.85 -11.92 -1.95
CA VAL A 52 3.03 -11.80 -0.74
C VAL A 52 1.59 -12.11 -1.11
N PHE A 53 1.16 -13.34 -0.81
CA PHE A 53 -0.19 -13.80 -1.13
C PHE A 53 -1.16 -13.50 0.01
N VAL A 54 -2.28 -12.88 -0.34
CA VAL A 54 -3.43 -12.72 0.56
C VAL A 54 -4.69 -13.28 -0.09
N THR A 55 -5.51 -13.97 0.69
CA THR A 55 -6.76 -14.57 0.21
C THR A 55 -7.94 -13.78 0.74
N VAL A 56 -8.55 -12.98 -0.14
CA VAL A 56 -9.72 -12.16 0.19
C VAL A 56 -10.98 -13.02 0.13
N ASP A 57 -11.71 -13.11 1.24
CA ASP A 57 -13.00 -13.82 1.31
C ASP A 57 -14.16 -12.91 0.87
N ARG A 58 -14.26 -11.72 1.49
CA ARG A 58 -15.33 -10.75 1.20
C ARG A 58 -14.97 -9.35 1.66
N ILE A 59 -15.72 -8.37 1.16
CA ILE A 59 -15.66 -6.98 1.63
C ILE A 59 -17.00 -6.63 2.26
N ARG A 60 -16.96 -6.07 3.46
CA ARG A 60 -18.15 -5.61 4.17
C ARG A 60 -18.12 -4.10 4.29
N VAL A 61 -19.24 -3.44 4.03
CA VAL A 61 -19.34 -1.98 4.10
C VAL A 61 -20.48 -1.55 5.00
N ASN A 62 -20.27 -0.44 5.71
CA ASN A 62 -21.22 0.11 6.65
C ASN A 62 -21.26 1.64 6.53
N ASN A 63 -22.42 2.23 6.80
CA ASN A 63 -22.61 3.67 6.81
C ASN A 63 -22.25 4.32 8.16
N SER A 64 -21.81 3.54 9.15
CA SER A 64 -21.30 4.02 10.44
C SER A 64 -19.79 3.75 10.54
N ALA A 65 -19.01 4.75 10.95
CA ALA A 65 -17.57 4.63 11.22
C ALA A 65 -17.26 3.77 12.47
N ASN A 66 -18.26 3.56 13.32
CA ASN A 66 -18.16 2.86 14.60
C ASN A 66 -18.97 1.55 14.57
N ALA A 67 -19.09 0.93 13.39
CA ALA A 67 -19.81 -0.32 13.25
C ALA A 67 -19.01 -1.48 13.87
N GLU A 68 -19.64 -2.11 14.86
CA GLU A 68 -19.16 -3.37 15.43
C GLU A 68 -19.15 -4.46 14.35
N PRO A 69 -18.17 -5.39 14.38
CA PRO A 69 -18.05 -6.41 13.33
C PRO A 69 -19.30 -7.27 13.17
N ASP A 70 -19.98 -7.61 14.27
CA ASP A 70 -21.22 -8.40 14.27
C ASP A 70 -22.49 -7.52 14.36
N GLY A 71 -22.33 -6.21 14.14
CA GLY A 71 -23.42 -5.24 14.19
C GLY A 71 -24.41 -5.35 13.03
N ALA A 72 -25.45 -4.50 13.04
CA ALA A 72 -26.37 -4.37 11.92
C ALA A 72 -25.87 -3.36 10.87
N GLY A 73 -26.47 -3.36 9.69
CA GLY A 73 -26.21 -2.36 8.64
C GLY A 73 -25.06 -2.69 7.69
N TRP A 74 -24.47 -3.88 7.80
CA TRP A 74 -23.47 -4.37 6.85
C TRP A 74 -24.12 -4.74 5.52
N SER A 75 -23.54 -4.25 4.44
CA SER A 75 -23.72 -4.76 3.09
C SER A 75 -22.43 -5.42 2.64
N GLU A 76 -22.50 -6.42 1.76
CA GLU A 76 -21.32 -7.20 1.39
C GLU A 76 -21.11 -7.15 -0.12
N VAL A 77 -19.86 -6.93 -0.52
CA VAL A 77 -19.38 -7.31 -1.85
C VAL A 77 -18.95 -8.77 -1.71
N VAL A 78 -19.80 -9.66 -2.21
CA VAL A 78 -19.57 -11.10 -2.14
C VAL A 78 -18.85 -11.52 -3.42
N LEU A 79 -17.61 -12.01 -3.27
CA LEU A 79 -16.89 -12.68 -4.34
C LEU A 79 -17.57 -14.02 -4.63
N GLU A 80 -17.56 -14.48 -5.89
CA GLU A 80 -18.13 -15.80 -6.22
C GLU A 80 -17.43 -16.93 -5.47
N GLN A 81 -16.13 -16.76 -5.23
CA GLN A 81 -15.27 -17.56 -4.35
C GLN A 81 -14.22 -16.64 -3.72
N PRO A 82 -13.64 -17.00 -2.55
CA PRO A 82 -12.45 -16.32 -2.06
C PRO A 82 -11.39 -16.24 -3.15
N ARG A 83 -10.62 -15.16 -3.17
CA ARG A 83 -9.61 -14.92 -4.21
C ARG A 83 -8.26 -14.71 -3.57
N GLN A 84 -7.33 -15.60 -3.89
CA GLN A 84 -5.92 -15.41 -3.59
C GLN A 84 -5.33 -14.41 -4.58
N ILE A 85 -4.62 -13.42 -4.05
CA ILE A 85 -4.04 -12.30 -4.77
C ILE A 85 -2.58 -12.23 -4.33
N ASP A 86 -1.65 -12.25 -5.28
CA ASP A 86 -0.30 -11.78 -5.01
C ASP A 86 -0.33 -10.26 -5.00
N LEU A 87 0.00 -9.67 -3.85
CA LEU A 87 0.01 -8.22 -3.71
C LEU A 87 1.08 -7.60 -4.62
N LEU A 88 2.20 -8.29 -4.86
CA LEU A 88 3.32 -7.72 -5.61
C LEU A 88 3.03 -7.62 -7.12
N ASP A 89 2.05 -8.37 -7.62
CA ASP A 89 1.52 -8.23 -8.97
C ASP A 89 0.67 -6.96 -9.14
N LEU A 90 0.25 -6.30 -8.05
CA LEU A 90 -0.61 -5.12 -8.07
C LEU A 90 0.14 -3.78 -8.03
N GLN A 91 1.47 -3.83 -8.17
CA GLN A 91 2.32 -2.65 -8.25
C GLN A 91 2.22 -1.97 -9.62
N ASN A 92 2.94 -0.86 -9.81
CA ASN A 92 3.03 -0.19 -11.12
C ASN A 92 1.68 0.22 -11.74
N GLY A 93 0.70 0.54 -10.90
CA GLY A 93 -0.64 0.99 -11.31
C GLY A 93 -1.60 -0.11 -11.72
N VAL A 94 -1.23 -1.38 -11.52
CA VAL A 94 -2.14 -2.52 -11.70
C VAL A 94 -3.22 -2.50 -10.61
N ILE A 95 -4.44 -2.84 -11.00
CA ILE A 95 -5.62 -2.84 -10.12
C ILE A 95 -6.37 -4.15 -10.29
N GLU A 96 -6.68 -4.80 -9.17
CA GLU A 96 -7.47 -6.04 -9.13
C GLU A 96 -8.90 -5.76 -8.64
N GLU A 97 -9.89 -5.94 -9.50
CA GLU A 97 -11.30 -5.62 -9.20
C GLU A 97 -11.90 -6.66 -8.24
N LEU A 98 -12.36 -6.25 -7.06
CA LEU A 98 -12.97 -7.11 -6.02
C LEU A 98 -14.50 -7.20 -6.12
N GLY A 99 -15.09 -6.64 -7.18
CA GLY A 99 -16.52 -6.70 -7.45
C GLY A 99 -17.27 -5.43 -7.05
N GLU A 100 -18.59 -5.53 -7.04
CA GLU A 100 -19.49 -4.41 -6.81
C GLU A 100 -20.72 -4.80 -5.98
N VAL A 101 -21.29 -3.81 -5.30
CA VAL A 101 -22.53 -3.96 -4.53
C VAL A 101 -23.44 -2.77 -4.74
N THR A 102 -24.74 -3.03 -4.91
CA THR A 102 -25.77 -1.96 -4.96
C THR A 102 -26.14 -1.56 -3.55
N LEU A 103 -26.04 -0.26 -3.25
CA LEU A 103 -26.29 0.32 -1.93
C LEU A 103 -27.39 1.39 -2.01
N PRO A 104 -28.14 1.62 -0.92
CA PRO A 104 -28.93 2.84 -0.79
C PRO A 104 -28.05 4.07 -0.92
N VAL A 105 -28.58 5.15 -1.50
CA VAL A 105 -27.90 6.45 -1.55
C VAL A 105 -27.52 6.90 -0.15
N GLY A 106 -26.27 7.33 0.00
CA GLY A 106 -25.74 7.73 1.30
C GLY A 106 -24.22 7.66 1.32
N ARG A 107 -23.65 7.84 2.52
CA ARG A 107 -22.21 7.84 2.75
C ARG A 107 -21.77 6.54 3.40
N VAL A 108 -20.84 5.83 2.76
CA VAL A 108 -20.11 4.71 3.37
C VAL A 108 -19.04 5.31 4.27
N GLN A 109 -18.99 4.83 5.51
CA GLN A 109 -18.07 5.35 6.53
C GLN A 109 -17.07 4.30 7.03
N GLN A 110 -17.36 3.02 6.80
CA GLN A 110 -16.48 1.94 7.21
C GLN A 110 -16.50 0.80 6.20
N VAL A 111 -15.33 0.27 5.91
CA VAL A 111 -15.09 -0.91 5.08
C VAL A 111 -14.35 -1.93 5.94
N ARG A 112 -14.60 -3.21 5.72
CA ARG A 112 -13.83 -4.30 6.30
C ARG A 112 -13.40 -5.26 5.20
N LEU A 113 -12.10 -5.44 5.06
CA LEU A 113 -11.51 -6.49 4.22
C LEU A 113 -11.42 -7.77 5.04
N VAL A 114 -12.17 -8.80 4.67
CA VAL A 114 -12.13 -10.10 5.36
C VAL A 114 -11.20 -11.02 4.57
N LEU A 115 -10.19 -11.54 5.25
CA LEU A 115 -9.25 -12.51 4.70
C LEU A 115 -9.61 -13.92 5.18
N VAL A 116 -9.24 -14.93 4.38
CA VAL A 116 -9.33 -16.34 4.79
C VAL A 116 -8.32 -16.58 5.92
N ASP A 117 -8.74 -17.32 6.94
CA ASP A 117 -7.88 -17.69 8.06
C ASP A 117 -6.98 -18.88 7.69
N ASN A 118 -5.69 -18.71 7.91
CA ASN A 118 -4.66 -19.73 7.68
C ASN A 118 -4.79 -20.94 8.61
N ALA A 119 -5.54 -20.82 9.71
CA ALA A 119 -5.81 -21.94 10.61
C ALA A 119 -6.59 -23.11 9.97
N THR A 120 -7.03 -22.97 8.71
CA THR A 120 -7.85 -23.96 8.00
C THR A 120 -7.06 -24.90 7.08
N ALA A 121 -5.78 -24.60 6.78
CA ALA A 121 -4.92 -25.50 6.03
C ALA A 121 -4.28 -26.53 6.98
N ASP A 122 -4.53 -27.82 6.75
CA ASP A 122 -3.78 -28.88 7.44
C ASP A 122 -2.38 -28.94 6.81
N PRO A 123 -1.29 -28.72 7.57
CA PRO A 123 0.07 -28.82 7.03
C PRO A 123 0.41 -30.19 6.44
N ALA A 124 -0.40 -31.22 6.70
CA ALA A 124 -0.26 -32.55 6.13
C ALA A 124 -0.97 -32.73 4.76
N ASP A 125 -1.70 -31.73 4.28
CA ASP A 125 -2.43 -31.78 3.01
C ASP A 125 -1.51 -31.47 1.81
N ILE A 126 -0.64 -32.43 1.50
CA ILE A 126 0.35 -32.36 0.42
C ILE A 126 -0.25 -32.27 -1.00
N GLU A 127 -1.57 -32.38 -1.15
CA GLU A 127 -2.30 -32.25 -2.41
C GLU A 127 -3.12 -30.94 -2.48
N PHE A 128 -2.95 -30.01 -1.53
CA PHE A 128 -3.65 -28.73 -1.55
C PHE A 128 -3.29 -27.91 -2.79
N ASP A 129 -4.31 -27.61 -3.59
CA ASP A 129 -4.24 -26.74 -4.76
C ASP A 129 -5.09 -25.49 -4.48
N PRO A 130 -4.49 -24.31 -4.29
CA PRO A 130 -5.22 -23.08 -3.98
C PRO A 130 -6.18 -22.67 -5.10
N ASP A 131 -5.92 -23.07 -6.36
CA ASP A 131 -6.82 -22.82 -7.47
C ASP A 131 -8.06 -23.74 -7.43
N ALA A 132 -7.92 -24.93 -6.83
CA ALA A 132 -9.00 -25.91 -6.73
C ALA A 132 -9.87 -25.72 -5.47
N ASP A 133 -9.30 -25.19 -4.38
CA ASP A 133 -10.01 -24.85 -3.14
C ASP A 133 -9.53 -23.53 -2.52
N PRO A 134 -9.93 -22.39 -3.10
CA PRO A 134 -9.48 -21.08 -2.64
C PRO A 134 -10.03 -20.71 -1.24
N SER A 135 -11.03 -21.44 -0.73
CA SER A 135 -11.60 -21.20 0.60
C SER A 135 -10.67 -21.54 1.76
N ARG A 136 -9.56 -22.22 1.44
CA ARG A 136 -8.50 -22.61 2.36
C ARG A 136 -7.12 -22.12 1.91
N ALA A 137 -7.06 -21.27 0.88
CA ALA A 137 -5.80 -20.75 0.37
C ALA A 137 -5.12 -19.89 1.45
N PRO A 138 -3.92 -20.29 1.93
CA PRO A 138 -3.26 -19.58 2.99
C PRO A 138 -2.69 -18.25 2.49
N ASN A 139 -2.73 -17.24 3.35
CA ASN A 139 -1.92 -16.04 3.21
C ASN A 139 -0.46 -16.40 3.49
N HIS A 140 0.48 -16.14 2.59
CA HIS A 140 1.87 -16.58 2.78
C HIS A 140 2.84 -15.65 2.07
N VAL A 141 4.10 -15.70 2.48
CA VAL A 141 5.20 -15.02 1.78
C VAL A 141 6.15 -16.00 1.15
N VAL A 142 6.75 -15.61 0.03
CA VAL A 142 7.81 -16.35 -0.65
C VAL A 142 9.10 -15.54 -0.56
N PHE A 143 10.21 -16.22 -0.25
CA PHE A 143 11.52 -15.59 -0.07
C PHE A 143 12.41 -15.77 -1.30
N SER A 144 13.26 -14.80 -1.59
CA SER A 144 14.24 -14.82 -2.69
C SER A 144 15.24 -15.97 -2.63
N ALA A 145 15.51 -16.50 -1.44
CA ALA A 145 16.35 -17.69 -1.26
C ALA A 145 15.62 -19.01 -1.60
N GLY A 146 14.34 -18.95 -1.95
CA GLY A 146 13.42 -20.06 -2.08
C GLY A 146 12.80 -20.47 -0.74
N GLY A 147 11.58 -21.02 -0.81
CA GLY A 147 10.78 -21.38 0.37
C GLY A 147 9.64 -20.40 0.60
N PHE A 148 8.71 -20.78 1.48
CA PHE A 148 7.57 -19.94 1.86
C PHE A 148 7.28 -20.10 3.36
N GLU A 149 6.65 -19.09 3.94
CA GLU A 149 6.16 -19.12 5.32
C GLU A 149 4.70 -18.65 5.36
N ASP A 150 3.85 -19.41 6.06
CA ASP A 150 2.45 -19.04 6.26
C ASP A 150 2.37 -17.84 7.20
N LEU A 151 1.60 -16.83 6.80
CA LEU A 151 1.38 -15.65 7.60
C LEU A 151 0.31 -15.88 8.65
N LYS A 152 0.65 -15.75 9.93
CA LYS A 152 -0.35 -15.88 10.99
C LYS A 152 -1.19 -14.62 11.06
N THR A 153 -2.51 -14.77 10.92
CA THR A 153 -3.48 -13.68 11.02
C THR A 153 -3.98 -13.58 12.47
N PRO A 154 -3.76 -12.48 13.19
CA PRO A 154 -4.34 -12.27 14.51
C PRO A 154 -5.88 -12.35 14.45
N SER A 155 -6.51 -12.78 15.55
CA SER A 155 -7.95 -13.04 15.62
C SER A 155 -8.86 -11.87 15.20
N GLY A 156 -8.37 -10.64 15.26
CA GLY A 156 -9.07 -9.44 14.77
C GLY A 156 -9.42 -9.46 13.27
N GLN A 157 -8.65 -10.20 12.45
CA GLN A 157 -8.85 -10.28 11.00
C GLN A 157 -10.02 -11.16 10.58
N GLN A 158 -10.43 -12.12 11.43
CA GLN A 158 -11.62 -12.94 11.17
C GLN A 158 -12.90 -12.07 11.05
N SER A 159 -12.91 -10.96 11.79
CA SER A 159 -14.00 -9.99 11.77
C SER A 159 -13.89 -8.97 10.60
N GLY A 160 -12.75 -8.99 9.91
CA GLY A 160 -12.35 -8.11 8.82
C GLY A 160 -11.54 -6.90 9.28
N VAL A 161 -10.44 -6.62 8.57
CA VAL A 161 -9.56 -5.46 8.80
C VAL A 161 -10.33 -4.18 8.50
N LYS A 162 -10.48 -3.32 9.51
CA LYS A 162 -11.27 -2.09 9.44
C LYS A 162 -10.51 -1.01 8.67
N ILE A 163 -11.20 -0.38 7.73
CA ILE A 163 -10.77 0.84 7.03
C ILE A 163 -11.87 1.88 7.22
N ASN A 164 -11.54 3.03 7.80
CA ASN A 164 -12.48 4.15 7.85
C ASN A 164 -12.45 4.89 6.51
N VAL A 165 -13.61 5.14 5.94
CA VAL A 165 -13.73 5.79 4.63
C VAL A 165 -14.78 6.89 4.68
N GLY A 166 -14.89 7.67 3.61
CA GLY A 166 -15.86 8.76 3.54
C GLY A 166 -16.45 8.90 2.15
N ILE A 167 -16.98 7.82 1.58
CA ILE A 167 -17.36 7.71 0.16
C ILE A 167 -18.86 7.94 -0.02
N ASP A 168 -19.22 8.86 -0.90
CA ASP A 168 -20.62 9.16 -1.23
C ASP A 168 -21.11 8.29 -2.39
N VAL A 169 -22.17 7.53 -2.14
CA VAL A 169 -22.89 6.73 -3.15
C VAL A 169 -24.10 7.54 -3.60
N ALA A 170 -24.03 8.09 -4.82
CA ALA A 170 -25.08 8.90 -5.41
C ALA A 170 -26.04 8.07 -6.28
N GLU A 171 -27.26 8.58 -6.48
CA GLU A 171 -28.33 7.87 -7.20
C GLU A 171 -27.93 7.56 -8.64
N GLY A 172 -27.96 6.29 -9.00
CA GLY A 172 -27.58 5.80 -10.33
C GLY A 172 -26.12 6.00 -10.72
N GLN A 173 -25.24 6.37 -9.77
CA GLN A 173 -23.80 6.53 -9.99
C GLN A 173 -23.01 5.33 -9.45
N VAL A 174 -21.80 5.16 -9.97
CA VAL A 174 -20.80 4.24 -9.43
C VAL A 174 -19.82 5.04 -8.59
N ALA A 175 -19.70 4.69 -7.32
CA ALA A 175 -18.64 5.15 -6.44
C ALA A 175 -17.51 4.12 -6.45
N ASP A 176 -16.29 4.59 -6.65
CA ASP A 176 -15.10 3.75 -6.70
C ASP A 176 -14.36 3.78 -5.36
N LEU A 177 -14.05 2.59 -4.83
CA LEU A 177 -13.19 2.39 -3.68
C LEU A 177 -11.98 1.57 -4.12
N LEU A 178 -10.81 2.20 -4.14
CA LEU A 178 -9.55 1.50 -4.31
C LEU A 178 -8.89 1.33 -2.94
N ILE A 179 -8.56 0.09 -2.59
CA ILE A 179 -7.85 -0.28 -1.37
C ILE A 179 -6.39 -0.46 -1.73
N ASP A 180 -5.53 0.41 -1.19
CA ASP A 180 -4.08 0.28 -1.24
C ASP A 180 -3.67 -0.61 -0.06
N PHE A 181 -3.14 -1.77 -0.39
CA PHE A 181 -2.51 -2.66 0.59
C PHE A 181 -1.03 -2.24 0.67
N ASP A 182 -0.43 -2.19 1.85
CA ASP A 182 1.02 -2.02 1.97
C ASP A 182 1.64 -3.35 2.38
N ALA A 183 2.05 -4.17 1.41
CA ALA A 183 2.64 -5.47 1.69
C ALA A 183 3.88 -5.39 2.62
N CYS A 184 4.74 -4.38 2.43
CA CYS A 184 5.93 -4.17 3.24
C CYS A 184 5.61 -3.98 4.73
N GLN A 185 4.69 -3.08 5.06
CA GLN A 185 4.31 -2.80 6.44
C GLN A 185 3.37 -3.87 7.03
N SER A 186 2.70 -4.62 6.17
CA SER A 186 1.72 -5.63 6.58
C SER A 186 2.32 -6.96 6.99
N VAL A 187 3.54 -7.28 6.55
CA VAL A 187 4.24 -8.50 6.96
C VAL A 187 5.20 -8.17 8.09
N VAL A 188 4.99 -8.79 9.25
CA VAL A 188 5.80 -8.53 10.45
C VAL A 188 6.49 -9.80 10.91
N GLU A 189 7.83 -9.79 10.94
CA GLU A 189 8.61 -10.86 11.57
C GLU A 189 8.51 -10.77 13.10
N ALA A 190 8.07 -11.85 13.72
CA ALA A 190 7.74 -11.90 15.13
C ALA A 190 8.98 -12.18 15.99
N GLY A 191 9.88 -11.20 16.09
CA GLY A 191 11.09 -11.24 16.91
C GLY A 191 11.96 -12.48 16.63
N GLY A 192 12.72 -12.95 17.64
CA GLY A 192 13.63 -14.10 17.49
C GLY A 192 12.96 -15.49 17.35
N SER A 193 11.65 -15.54 17.11
CA SER A 193 10.88 -16.79 16.96
C SER A 193 10.85 -17.33 15.52
N GLY A 194 11.16 -16.48 14.53
CA GLY A 194 11.12 -16.83 13.10
C GLY A 194 9.70 -16.96 12.53
N ASN A 195 8.67 -16.53 13.25
CA ASN A 195 7.29 -16.52 12.73
C ASN A 195 7.01 -15.24 11.95
N PHE A 196 6.16 -15.35 10.93
CA PHE A 196 5.66 -14.20 10.18
C PHE A 196 4.18 -13.97 10.48
N LEU A 197 3.82 -12.71 10.77
CA LEU A 197 2.46 -12.28 10.99
C LEU A 197 1.97 -11.48 9.80
N LEU A 198 0.70 -11.63 9.46
CA LEU A 198 0.00 -10.66 8.61
C LEU A 198 -0.70 -9.67 9.54
N LYS A 199 -0.36 -8.39 9.46
CA LYS A 199 -1.03 -7.27 10.13
C LYS A 199 -1.33 -6.18 9.10
N PRO A 200 -2.39 -6.33 8.29
CA PRO A 200 -2.63 -5.50 7.12
C PRO A 200 -2.69 -4.02 7.46
N VAL A 201 -1.85 -3.26 6.76
CA VAL A 201 -1.88 -1.81 6.69
C VAL A 201 -2.58 -1.46 5.39
N LEU A 202 -3.79 -0.89 5.52
CA LEU A 202 -4.70 -0.67 4.41
C LEU A 202 -5.16 0.78 4.37
N THR A 203 -5.10 1.38 3.19
CA THR A 203 -5.58 2.75 2.95
C THR A 203 -6.62 2.78 1.85
N ALA A 204 -7.71 3.51 2.05
CA ALA A 204 -8.68 3.77 0.98
C ALA A 204 -8.26 5.01 0.18
N ILE A 205 -8.01 4.83 -1.11
CA ILE A 205 -7.56 5.90 -2.01
C ILE A 205 -8.56 6.13 -3.15
N PRO A 206 -8.60 7.35 -3.72
CA PRO A 206 -9.40 7.61 -4.91
C PRO A 206 -8.81 6.90 -6.13
N ARG A 207 -9.69 6.55 -7.09
CA ARG A 207 -9.24 6.11 -8.42
C ARG A 207 -8.97 7.32 -9.32
N LEU A 208 -7.70 7.57 -9.63
CA LEU A 208 -7.19 8.67 -10.45
C LEU A 208 -6.39 8.14 -11.64
N SER A 209 -6.18 9.00 -12.64
CA SER A 209 -5.27 8.74 -13.77
C SER A 209 -3.97 9.55 -13.70
N SER A 210 -3.76 10.28 -12.61
CA SER A 210 -2.56 11.05 -12.33
C SER A 210 -1.50 10.23 -11.60
N GLY A 211 -0.25 10.62 -11.78
CA GLY A 211 0.87 9.92 -11.18
C GLY A 211 2.22 10.34 -11.73
N VAL A 212 3.22 9.51 -11.47
CA VAL A 212 4.60 9.67 -11.95
C VAL A 212 5.09 8.36 -12.53
N ARG A 213 5.92 8.42 -13.56
CA ARG A 213 6.63 7.26 -14.11
C ARG A 213 8.07 7.61 -14.45
N GLY A 214 8.93 6.61 -14.46
CA GLY A 214 10.34 6.74 -14.86
C GLY A 214 11.01 5.38 -14.91
N SER A 215 12.34 5.38 -14.88
CA SER A 215 13.21 4.21 -14.92
C SER A 215 14.29 4.32 -13.83
N VAL A 216 14.71 3.17 -13.32
CA VAL A 216 16.00 3.02 -12.63
C VAL A 216 16.91 2.16 -13.49
N ALA A 217 18.22 2.24 -13.26
CA ALA A 217 19.16 1.43 -14.01
C ALA A 217 18.89 -0.07 -13.83
N ASP A 218 18.98 -0.83 -14.93
CA ASP A 218 18.72 -2.28 -14.97
C ASP A 218 19.45 -3.06 -13.86
N ALA A 219 20.69 -2.66 -13.58
CA ALA A 219 21.54 -3.30 -12.59
C ALA A 219 21.03 -3.17 -11.15
N LEU A 220 20.06 -2.28 -10.89
CA LEU A 220 19.49 -2.05 -9.56
C LEU A 220 18.20 -2.83 -9.32
N VAL A 221 17.54 -3.33 -10.37
CA VAL A 221 16.31 -4.13 -10.24
C VAL A 221 16.45 -5.28 -9.23
N PRO A 222 17.53 -6.11 -9.27
CA PRO A 222 17.68 -7.20 -8.30
C PRO A 222 18.10 -6.74 -6.90
N GLU A 223 18.37 -5.45 -6.69
CA GLU A 223 18.87 -4.90 -5.42
C GLU A 223 17.73 -4.44 -4.48
N GLY A 224 16.46 -4.70 -4.85
CA GLY A 224 15.31 -4.39 -4.00
C GLY A 224 15.03 -2.89 -3.87
N VAL A 225 15.14 -2.14 -4.98
CA VAL A 225 14.83 -0.71 -5.00
C VAL A 225 13.35 -0.48 -4.67
N SER A 226 13.11 0.43 -3.72
CA SER A 226 11.80 1.03 -3.47
C SER A 226 11.78 2.45 -4.03
N VAL A 227 10.70 2.77 -4.74
CA VAL A 227 10.45 4.11 -5.28
C VAL A 227 9.19 4.66 -4.62
N SER A 228 9.26 5.83 -4.01
CA SER A 228 8.13 6.44 -3.31
C SER A 228 7.96 7.92 -3.62
N LEU A 229 6.72 8.35 -3.79
CA LEU A 229 6.34 9.76 -3.70
C LEU A 229 5.98 10.05 -2.27
N GLN A 230 6.58 11.09 -1.72
CA GLN A 230 6.44 11.47 -0.34
C GLN A 230 6.05 12.94 -0.22
N GLN A 231 5.37 13.26 0.88
CA GLN A 231 5.05 14.63 1.26
C GLN A 231 5.21 14.75 2.77
N ASP A 232 6.01 15.71 3.22
CA ASP A 232 6.24 15.99 4.64
C ASP A 232 6.70 14.76 5.46
N GLY A 233 7.49 13.86 4.85
CA GLY A 233 7.99 12.64 5.48
C GLY A 233 7.01 11.47 5.51
N GLU A 234 5.86 11.57 4.84
CA GLU A 234 4.88 10.50 4.69
C GLU A 234 4.87 9.96 3.27
N VAL A 235 4.76 8.64 3.11
CA VAL A 235 4.62 8.00 1.80
C VAL A 235 3.19 8.18 1.29
N VAL A 236 3.06 8.85 0.15
CA VAL A 236 1.78 9.04 -0.53
C VAL A 236 1.50 7.90 -1.51
N ARG A 237 2.54 7.41 -2.17
CA ARG A 237 2.52 6.22 -3.02
C ARG A 237 3.90 5.63 -3.09
N ALA A 238 3.98 4.30 -3.17
CA ALA A 238 5.21 3.59 -3.46
C ALA A 238 5.01 2.52 -4.53
N THR A 239 6.10 2.05 -5.12
CA THR A 239 6.18 0.89 -6.03
C THR A 239 7.61 0.38 -6.07
N ALA A 240 7.83 -0.83 -6.58
CA ALA A 240 9.15 -1.29 -7.01
C ALA A 240 9.29 -1.13 -8.54
N PRO A 241 10.53 -1.04 -9.05
CA PRO A 241 10.79 -1.19 -10.47
C PRO A 241 10.32 -2.54 -11.00
N ILE A 242 9.87 -2.56 -12.24
CA ILE A 242 9.45 -3.77 -12.94
C ILE A 242 10.68 -4.64 -13.19
N GLU A 243 10.62 -5.89 -12.73
CA GLU A 243 11.55 -6.94 -13.15
C GLU A 243 11.06 -7.56 -14.45
N SER A 244 11.83 -7.41 -15.53
CA SER A 244 11.48 -7.97 -16.84
C SER A 244 12.70 -8.49 -17.58
N THR A 245 12.48 -9.51 -18.41
CA THR A 245 13.49 -9.96 -19.38
C THR A 245 13.55 -9.07 -20.62
N ASP A 246 12.57 -8.18 -20.80
CA ASP A 246 12.60 -7.13 -21.81
C ASP A 246 13.32 -5.91 -21.23
N LEU A 247 14.48 -5.56 -21.80
CA LEU A 247 15.30 -4.43 -21.33
C LEU A 247 14.62 -3.08 -21.54
N ASP A 248 13.64 -2.98 -22.44
CA ASP A 248 12.88 -1.75 -22.64
C ASP A 248 11.83 -1.55 -21.51
N GLU A 249 11.50 -2.62 -20.77
CA GLU A 249 10.54 -2.62 -19.66
C GLU A 249 11.20 -2.73 -18.27
N ASN A 250 12.35 -3.38 -18.20
CA ASN A 250 13.08 -3.60 -16.94
C ASN A 250 13.50 -2.28 -16.30
N GLY A 251 13.36 -2.17 -14.98
CA GLY A 251 13.68 -0.94 -14.25
C GLY A 251 12.64 0.17 -14.37
N ASN A 252 11.65 0.06 -15.25
CA ASN A 252 10.56 1.02 -15.32
C ASN A 252 9.70 0.97 -14.05
N PHE A 253 9.15 2.11 -13.67
CA PHE A 253 8.20 2.18 -12.56
C PHE A 253 7.05 3.14 -12.84
N ILE A 254 5.91 2.88 -12.20
CA ILE A 254 4.71 3.74 -12.24
C ILE A 254 4.14 3.92 -10.83
N LEU A 255 4.10 5.16 -10.37
CA LEU A 255 3.38 5.59 -9.18
C LEU A 255 2.06 6.21 -9.63
N ALA A 256 1.02 5.38 -9.76
CA ALA A 256 -0.32 5.79 -10.20
C ALA A 256 -1.22 6.20 -9.01
N GLN A 257 -2.42 6.70 -9.33
CA GLN A 257 -3.46 7.02 -8.34
C GLN A 257 -3.10 8.19 -7.41
N VAL A 258 -2.17 9.06 -7.84
CA VAL A 258 -1.64 10.15 -7.01
C VAL A 258 -2.52 11.39 -7.15
N THR A 259 -2.88 12.01 -6.03
CA THR A 259 -3.62 13.27 -6.05
C THR A 259 -2.77 14.40 -6.64
N PRO A 260 -3.38 15.46 -7.21
CA PRO A 260 -2.60 16.58 -7.73
C PRO A 260 -1.86 17.30 -6.60
N GLY A 261 -0.57 17.54 -6.77
CA GLY A 261 0.26 18.08 -5.69
C GLY A 261 1.73 18.22 -6.07
N THR A 262 2.54 18.55 -5.07
CA THR A 262 4.00 18.60 -5.16
C THR A 262 4.58 17.66 -4.11
N TYR A 263 5.50 16.81 -4.54
CA TYR A 263 6.00 15.66 -3.79
C TYR A 263 7.51 15.54 -3.94
N ASP A 264 8.15 14.86 -3.00
CA ASP A 264 9.52 14.39 -3.15
C ASP A 264 9.50 12.93 -3.63
N LEU A 265 10.25 12.64 -4.69
CA LEU A 265 10.42 11.29 -5.20
C LEU A 265 11.70 10.69 -4.63
N VAL A 266 11.55 9.62 -3.86
CA VAL A 266 12.60 9.02 -3.04
C VAL A 266 12.89 7.61 -3.54
N PHE A 267 14.16 7.31 -3.71
CA PHE A 267 14.67 6.00 -4.08
C PHE A 267 15.55 5.47 -2.95
N THR A 268 15.24 4.26 -2.48
CA THR A 268 16.02 3.54 -1.46
C THR A 268 16.27 2.12 -1.90
N ALA A 269 17.37 1.54 -1.45
CA ALA A 269 17.66 0.10 -1.56
C ALA A 269 18.60 -0.30 -0.41
N PRO A 270 18.51 -1.54 0.12
CA PRO A 270 19.44 -2.04 1.13
C PRO A 270 20.90 -1.93 0.67
N GLY A 271 21.77 -1.30 1.47
CA GLY A 271 23.18 -1.13 1.12
C GLY A 271 23.47 -0.05 0.07
N PHE A 272 22.50 0.81 -0.26
CA PHE A 272 22.68 1.93 -1.19
C PHE A 272 22.37 3.27 -0.53
N VAL A 273 22.99 4.32 -1.06
CA VAL A 273 22.74 5.72 -0.70
C VAL A 273 21.36 6.15 -1.17
N THR A 274 20.61 6.84 -0.30
CA THR A 274 19.31 7.42 -0.65
C THR A 274 19.44 8.48 -1.73
N LYS A 275 18.54 8.44 -2.72
CA LYS A 275 18.46 9.44 -3.78
C LYS A 275 17.09 10.09 -3.79
N VAL A 276 17.06 11.42 -3.94
CA VAL A 276 15.83 12.21 -3.86
C VAL A 276 15.73 13.21 -5.02
N VAL A 277 14.60 13.18 -5.72
CA VAL A 277 14.18 14.25 -6.64
C VAL A 277 13.10 15.07 -5.94
N THR A 278 13.44 16.30 -5.56
CA THR A 278 12.54 17.19 -4.81
C THR A 278 11.59 17.97 -5.71
N ASP A 279 10.46 18.43 -5.16
CA ASP A 279 9.50 19.29 -5.85
C ASP A 279 8.89 18.71 -7.15
N VAL A 280 8.69 17.39 -7.22
CA VAL A 280 7.99 16.73 -8.34
C VAL A 280 6.53 17.16 -8.36
N VAL A 281 6.12 17.84 -9.42
CA VAL A 281 4.75 18.34 -9.59
C VAL A 281 3.89 17.32 -10.32
N VAL A 282 2.81 16.86 -9.71
CA VAL A 282 1.81 15.97 -10.30
C VAL A 282 0.55 16.76 -10.64
N PRO A 283 0.22 16.98 -11.92
CA PRO A 283 -1.01 17.63 -12.34
C PRO A 283 -2.23 16.70 -12.27
N GLU A 284 -3.43 17.28 -12.30
CA GLU A 284 -4.67 16.51 -12.37
C GLU A 284 -4.80 15.75 -13.68
N GLY A 285 -5.04 14.43 -13.55
CA GLY A 285 -5.29 13.54 -14.67
C GLY A 285 -4.08 13.25 -15.57
N GLU A 286 -2.88 13.63 -15.17
CA GLU A 286 -1.65 13.48 -15.96
C GLU A 286 -0.64 12.54 -15.29
N LEU A 287 -0.08 11.62 -16.08
CA LEU A 287 1.04 10.77 -15.68
C LEU A 287 2.36 11.44 -16.09
N VAL A 288 3.06 12.01 -15.12
CA VAL A 288 4.30 12.76 -15.33
C VAL A 288 5.42 11.80 -15.72
N ASN A 289 6.06 12.07 -16.85
CA ASN A 289 7.20 11.28 -17.32
C ASN A 289 8.52 11.91 -16.86
N LEU A 290 9.27 11.22 -16.01
CA LEU A 290 10.54 11.72 -15.48
C LEU A 290 11.73 11.46 -16.41
N ASP A 291 11.62 10.46 -17.29
CA ASP A 291 12.55 10.26 -18.39
C ASP A 291 11.86 10.62 -19.72
N PRO A 292 11.95 11.89 -20.17
CA PRO A 292 11.43 12.30 -21.46
C PRO A 292 12.32 11.86 -22.65
N ASP A 293 13.53 11.33 -22.42
CA ASP A 293 14.52 11.04 -23.46
C ASP A 293 14.79 9.54 -23.72
N SER A 294 13.90 8.65 -23.26
CA SER A 294 13.91 7.19 -23.51
C SER A 294 14.01 6.75 -25.01
N THR A 295 14.13 7.70 -25.95
CA THR A 295 14.36 7.46 -27.39
C THR A 295 15.80 7.65 -27.85
N THR A 296 16.71 8.16 -27.01
CA THR A 296 18.15 8.25 -27.34
C THR A 296 18.95 7.13 -26.68
N ALA A 297 20.18 6.90 -27.15
CA ALA A 297 21.02 5.78 -26.69
C ALA A 297 21.61 5.97 -25.28
N VAL A 298 21.34 7.11 -24.63
CA VAL A 298 21.75 7.42 -23.25
C VAL A 298 20.52 8.02 -22.59
N ASP A 299 19.90 7.27 -21.69
CA ASP A 299 18.86 7.81 -20.82
C ASP A 299 19.54 8.76 -19.82
N GLU A 300 19.44 10.07 -20.08
CA GLU A 300 20.06 11.10 -19.25
C GLU A 300 19.41 11.21 -17.86
N ASN A 301 18.21 10.65 -17.66
CA ASN A 301 17.48 10.63 -16.39
C ASN A 301 17.38 9.25 -15.75
N GLU A 302 18.12 8.27 -16.27
CA GLU A 302 18.25 6.94 -15.68
C GLU A 302 18.74 7.07 -14.23
N ILE A 303 17.93 6.60 -13.29
CA ILE A 303 18.26 6.71 -11.87
C ILE A 303 19.25 5.61 -11.49
N VAL A 304 20.46 6.02 -11.11
CA VAL A 304 21.50 5.14 -10.55
C VAL A 304 21.65 5.41 -9.05
N LEU A 305 21.68 4.37 -8.22
CA LEU A 305 22.04 4.45 -6.80
C LEU A 305 23.51 4.05 -6.61
N LEU A 306 24.19 4.75 -5.70
CA LEU A 306 25.57 4.41 -5.31
C LEU A 306 25.52 3.44 -4.12
N PRO A 307 26.32 2.36 -4.12
CA PRO A 307 26.47 1.53 -2.93
C PRO A 307 26.97 2.36 -1.75
N ALA A 308 26.39 2.14 -0.58
CA ALA A 308 26.88 2.72 0.66
C ALA A 308 28.31 2.24 0.91
N THR A 309 29.19 3.17 1.29
CA THR A 309 30.56 2.83 1.68
C THR A 309 30.63 2.42 3.14
N VAL A 310 29.71 2.94 3.96
CA VAL A 310 29.57 2.62 5.38
C VAL A 310 28.08 2.54 5.74
N GLU A 311 27.74 1.61 6.63
CA GLU A 311 26.40 1.47 7.20
C GLU A 311 26.46 1.51 8.73
N GLY A 312 25.37 1.97 9.33
CA GLY A 312 25.13 1.97 10.77
C GLY A 312 23.82 1.27 11.11
N ASP A 313 23.73 0.72 12.32
CA ASP A 313 22.51 0.07 12.81
C ASP A 313 21.83 0.97 13.85
N ALA A 314 20.62 1.44 13.54
CA ALA A 314 19.72 2.10 14.48
C ALA A 314 18.80 1.05 15.10
N VAL A 315 19.00 0.77 16.39
CA VAL A 315 18.30 -0.29 17.12
C VAL A 315 17.61 0.25 18.34
N GLY A 316 16.68 -0.52 18.89
CA GLY A 316 16.07 -0.14 20.16
C GLY A 316 14.83 -0.94 20.47
N THR A 317 14.12 -0.45 21.48
CA THR A 317 12.86 -1.03 21.90
C THR A 317 11.78 0.03 22.08
N VAL A 318 10.53 -0.36 21.87
CA VAL A 318 9.37 0.46 22.19
C VAL A 318 8.55 -0.27 23.24
N THR A 319 8.41 0.37 24.41
CA THR A 319 7.56 -0.13 25.49
C THR A 319 6.20 0.55 25.46
N ASN A 320 5.14 -0.26 25.47
CA ASN A 320 3.76 0.19 25.57
C ASN A 320 3.00 -0.74 26.53
N THR A 321 2.52 -0.21 27.66
CA THR A 321 1.81 -0.98 28.70
C THR A 321 0.29 -0.95 28.55
N ASP A 322 -0.26 -0.35 27.49
CA ASP A 322 -1.70 -0.35 27.23
C ASP A 322 -2.17 -1.78 26.92
N ASP A 323 -3.25 -2.24 27.55
CA ASP A 323 -3.81 -3.56 27.30
C ASP A 323 -4.30 -3.72 25.86
N MET A 324 -4.73 -2.64 25.20
CA MET A 324 -5.26 -2.65 23.84
C MET A 324 -4.15 -2.67 22.77
N LYS A 325 -2.91 -2.33 23.13
CA LYS A 325 -1.71 -2.31 22.25
C LYS A 325 -2.01 -1.76 20.85
N PRO A 326 -2.13 -0.42 20.68
CA PRO A 326 -2.42 0.19 19.38
C PRO A 326 -1.39 -0.21 18.32
N ALA A 327 -1.75 -0.06 17.04
CA ALA A 327 -0.79 -0.19 15.95
C ALA A 327 0.38 0.77 16.23
N THR A 328 1.59 0.22 16.25
CA THR A 328 2.79 0.96 16.62
C THR A 328 3.82 0.79 15.52
N PHE A 329 4.37 1.89 15.06
CA PHE A 329 5.37 1.94 13.99
C PHE A 329 6.65 2.58 14.50
N VAL A 330 7.77 2.21 13.89
CA VAL A 330 9.01 2.95 13.98
C VAL A 330 9.40 3.41 12.60
N ASP A 331 9.47 4.73 12.43
CA ASP A 331 9.83 5.39 11.19
C ASP A 331 11.24 5.97 11.30
N ILE A 332 12.03 5.80 10.25
CA ILE A 332 13.31 6.45 10.06
C ILE A 332 13.12 7.52 9.01
N THR A 333 13.29 8.78 9.40
CA THR A 333 13.24 9.92 8.49
C THR A 333 14.59 10.61 8.39
N GLN A 334 14.84 11.27 7.27
CA GLN A 334 15.98 12.15 7.06
C GLN A 334 15.47 13.51 6.59
N THR A 335 15.94 14.58 7.22
CA THR A 335 15.63 15.95 6.80
C THR A 335 16.80 16.50 6.01
N LEU A 336 16.59 16.78 4.72
CA LEU A 336 17.58 17.27 3.77
C LEU A 336 17.89 18.75 4.01
N SER A 337 19.06 19.21 3.54
CA SER A 337 19.47 20.63 3.63
C SER A 337 18.54 21.59 2.92
N VAL A 338 17.82 21.10 1.90
CA VAL A 338 16.81 21.87 1.17
C VAL A 338 15.50 22.04 1.94
N GLY A 339 15.35 21.37 3.09
CA GLY A 339 14.21 21.47 4.00
C GLY A 339 13.16 20.38 3.83
N ALA A 340 13.26 19.56 2.79
CA ALA A 340 12.43 18.37 2.59
C ALA A 340 12.74 17.31 3.65
N THR A 341 11.71 16.68 4.22
CA THR A 341 11.83 15.51 5.09
C THR A 341 11.32 14.29 4.34
N VAL A 342 12.12 13.23 4.32
CA VAL A 342 11.81 11.98 3.63
C VAL A 342 11.85 10.80 4.60
N LEU A 343 10.89 9.88 4.49
CA LEU A 343 10.90 8.56 5.08
C LEU A 343 11.89 7.67 4.33
N ILE A 344 12.80 7.07 5.07
CA ILE A 344 13.85 6.18 4.57
C ILE A 344 13.43 4.72 4.75
N ASN A 345 12.88 4.40 5.92
CA ASN A 345 12.44 3.06 6.25
C ASN A 345 11.36 3.13 7.35
N SER A 346 10.50 2.13 7.42
CA SER A 346 9.43 2.02 8.41
C SER A 346 9.19 0.56 8.75
N ALA A 347 8.84 0.29 10.00
CA ALA A 347 8.42 -1.04 10.42
C ALA A 347 7.25 -0.97 11.39
N GLN A 348 6.24 -1.80 11.17
CA GLN A 348 5.20 -2.03 12.17
C GLN A 348 5.71 -3.02 13.23
N LEU A 349 5.56 -2.66 14.49
CA LEU A 349 5.98 -3.50 15.61
C LEU A 349 4.94 -4.57 15.96
N SER A 350 5.45 -5.70 16.46
CA SER A 350 4.65 -6.74 17.10
C SER A 350 4.98 -6.85 18.59
N TYR A 351 3.94 -6.72 19.42
CA TYR A 351 3.98 -6.99 20.85
C TYR A 351 3.58 -8.43 21.18
N GLU A 352 3.26 -9.25 20.19
CA GLU A 352 2.81 -10.62 20.43
C GLU A 352 3.94 -11.48 21.01
N THR A 353 3.60 -12.33 21.97
CA THR A 353 4.52 -13.31 22.53
C THR A 353 4.26 -14.69 21.96
N PHE A 354 5.31 -15.46 21.73
CA PHE A 354 5.23 -16.78 21.08
C PHE A 354 5.75 -17.89 21.98
N ASP A 355 5.17 -19.08 21.86
CA ASP A 355 5.78 -20.28 22.41
C ASP A 355 6.87 -20.84 21.49
N SER A 356 7.51 -21.94 21.90
CA SER A 356 8.56 -22.61 21.11
C SER A 356 8.05 -23.26 19.81
N ALA A 357 6.73 -23.35 19.61
CA ALA A 357 6.11 -23.81 18.37
C ALA A 357 5.63 -22.63 17.50
N GLY A 358 5.92 -21.40 17.93
CA GLY A 358 5.53 -20.18 17.22
C GLY A 358 4.05 -19.84 17.32
N MET A 359 3.30 -20.43 18.24
CA MET A 359 1.92 -20.04 18.49
C MET A 359 1.90 -18.77 19.33
N VAL A 360 1.00 -17.83 18.98
CA VAL A 360 0.76 -16.64 19.81
C VAL A 360 0.23 -17.09 21.18
N THR A 361 0.91 -16.66 22.24
CA THR A 361 0.60 -16.98 23.64
C THR A 361 0.04 -15.80 24.43
N GLY A 362 0.16 -14.59 23.89
CA GLY A 362 -0.27 -13.36 24.55
C GLY A 362 0.36 -12.13 23.90
N MET A 363 0.33 -11.03 24.66
CA MET A 363 0.99 -9.77 24.31
C MET A 363 1.95 -9.39 25.43
N GLY A 364 3.17 -9.01 25.07
CA GLY A 364 4.16 -8.40 25.94
C GLY A 364 4.09 -6.88 25.88
N ASP A 365 4.86 -6.21 26.73
CA ASP A 365 4.87 -4.74 26.80
C ASP A 365 5.97 -4.10 25.95
N THR A 366 6.91 -4.88 25.41
CA THR A 366 8.07 -4.36 24.69
C THR A 366 8.27 -5.07 23.37
N ALA A 367 8.47 -4.29 22.31
CA ALA A 367 8.84 -4.77 20.98
C ALA A 367 10.19 -4.17 20.57
N GLY A 368 11.05 -4.96 19.94
CA GLY A 368 12.34 -4.49 19.44
C GLY A 368 12.26 -4.06 17.98
N TYR A 369 13.14 -3.15 17.57
CA TYR A 369 13.34 -2.76 16.18
C TYR A 369 14.83 -2.65 15.85
N SER A 370 15.16 -2.79 14.56
CA SER A 370 16.51 -2.65 14.04
C SER A 370 16.46 -2.23 12.58
N PHE A 371 17.14 -1.14 12.23
CA PHE A 371 17.31 -0.66 10.87
C PHE A 371 18.79 -0.52 10.56
N THR A 372 19.23 -1.12 9.45
CA THR A 372 20.54 -0.82 8.86
C THR A 372 20.36 0.34 7.88
N LEU A 373 21.15 1.39 8.06
CA LEU A 373 21.05 2.64 7.31
C LEU A 373 22.42 3.01 6.71
N PRO A 374 22.45 3.58 5.48
CA PRO A 374 23.68 4.14 4.95
C PRO A 374 24.16 5.29 5.83
N VAL A 375 25.46 5.41 6.06
CA VAL A 375 26.03 6.59 6.73
C VAL A 375 26.36 7.68 5.70
N ASP A 376 26.67 7.28 4.47
CA ASP A 376 26.96 8.21 3.37
C ASP A 376 25.82 9.21 3.13
N ALA A 377 26.20 10.43 2.72
CA ALA A 377 25.27 11.51 2.45
C ALA A 377 24.32 11.19 1.30
N PRO A 378 23.02 11.57 1.39
CA PRO A 378 22.07 11.36 0.31
C PRO A 378 22.38 12.23 -0.91
N GLU A 379 21.91 11.81 -2.08
CA GLU A 379 22.02 12.57 -3.32
C GLU A 379 20.68 13.24 -3.66
N VAL A 380 20.69 14.56 -3.86
CA VAL A 380 19.48 15.37 -4.04
C VAL A 380 19.55 16.18 -5.34
N ALA A 381 18.45 16.17 -6.10
CA ALA A 381 18.23 17.06 -7.24
C ALA A 381 16.83 17.69 -7.16
N PRO A 382 16.64 18.94 -7.61
CA PRO A 382 15.30 19.47 -7.84
C PRO A 382 14.69 18.89 -9.12
N TYR A 383 13.38 18.72 -9.15
CA TYR A 383 12.63 18.32 -10.33
C TYR A 383 12.77 19.36 -11.45
N THR A 384 12.98 18.88 -12.66
CA THR A 384 12.95 19.70 -13.88
C THR A 384 12.07 19.03 -14.92
N SER A 385 11.05 19.73 -15.43
CA SER A 385 10.16 19.22 -16.48
C SER A 385 10.83 19.09 -17.86
N THR A 386 12.02 19.69 -18.02
CA THR A 386 12.84 19.62 -19.23
C THR A 386 14.31 19.56 -18.84
N GLY A 387 14.99 18.47 -19.17
CA GLY A 387 16.43 18.29 -18.95
C GLY A 387 16.77 17.26 -17.89
N THR A 388 18.08 17.17 -17.61
CA THR A 388 18.69 16.18 -16.72
C THR A 388 18.56 16.53 -15.25
N PHE A 389 18.29 15.55 -14.39
CA PHE A 389 18.43 15.71 -12.93
C PHE A 389 19.90 15.86 -12.54
N ASN A 390 20.26 17.05 -12.06
CA ASN A 390 21.64 17.35 -11.63
C ASN A 390 21.79 17.07 -10.13
N PHE A 391 22.05 15.80 -9.78
CA PHE A 391 22.22 15.40 -8.39
C PHE A 391 23.44 16.02 -7.72
N THR A 392 23.27 16.40 -6.46
CA THR A 392 24.32 16.89 -5.58
C THR A 392 24.32 16.11 -4.28
N ILE A 393 25.52 15.83 -3.76
CA ILE A 393 25.68 15.14 -2.47
C ILE A 393 25.35 16.13 -1.35
N ASP A 394 24.41 15.78 -0.48
CA ASP A 394 23.98 16.60 0.65
C ASP A 394 24.79 16.26 1.92
N THR A 395 26.07 16.61 1.89
CA THR A 395 27.02 16.29 2.99
C THR A 395 26.66 16.88 4.36
N ALA A 396 25.71 17.81 4.44
CA ALA A 396 25.35 18.42 5.71
C ALA A 396 24.41 17.56 6.57
N VAL A 397 23.88 16.48 6.00
CA VAL A 397 22.96 15.54 6.67
C VAL A 397 23.51 14.10 6.63
N GLU A 398 24.80 13.95 6.34
CA GLU A 398 25.52 12.67 6.32
C GLU A 398 25.41 11.97 7.68
N GLY A 399 24.93 10.72 7.67
CA GLY A 399 24.74 9.93 8.88
C GLY A 399 23.64 10.43 9.83
N ASP A 400 22.94 11.51 9.51
CA ASP A 400 21.93 12.12 10.37
C ASP A 400 20.52 11.65 10.02
N TYR A 401 19.88 10.95 10.96
CA TYR A 401 18.52 10.46 10.88
C TYR A 401 17.70 10.84 12.12
N MET A 402 16.38 10.78 11.97
CA MET A 402 15.43 10.87 13.06
C MET A 402 14.63 9.57 13.15
N VAL A 403 14.64 8.96 14.33
CA VAL A 403 13.85 7.78 14.68
C VAL A 403 12.57 8.24 15.35
N MET A 404 11.42 7.84 14.83
CA MET A 404 10.11 8.20 15.34
C MET A 404 9.36 6.94 15.75
N ALA A 405 9.03 6.79 17.03
CA ALA A 405 8.06 5.81 17.48
C ALA A 405 6.67 6.43 17.44
N ILE A 406 5.73 5.79 16.75
CA ILE A 406 4.36 6.28 16.53
C ILE A 406 3.40 5.23 17.05
N ALA A 407 2.55 5.60 18.01
CA ALA A 407 1.44 4.77 18.47
C ALA A 407 0.13 5.36 17.95
N GLU A 408 -0.60 4.61 17.11
CA GLU A 408 -1.84 5.01 16.46
C GLU A 408 -3.07 4.42 17.16
N PRO A 409 -3.71 5.14 18.08
CA PRO A 409 -4.97 4.72 18.66
C PRO A 409 -6.11 4.84 17.63
N VAL A 410 -7.04 3.89 17.69
CA VAL A 410 -8.16 3.75 16.72
C VAL A 410 -9.03 5.02 16.60
N ASP A 411 -9.13 5.82 17.66
CA ASP A 411 -10.05 6.98 17.74
C ASP A 411 -9.39 8.27 18.27
N LEU A 412 -8.06 8.36 18.33
CA LEU A 412 -7.34 9.53 18.86
C LEU A 412 -6.17 9.95 17.98
N THR A 413 -5.59 11.12 18.28
CA THR A 413 -4.37 11.58 17.62
C THR A 413 -3.21 10.64 17.95
N PRO A 414 -2.40 10.23 16.96
CA PRO A 414 -1.20 9.45 17.21
C PRO A 414 -0.29 10.08 18.26
N VAL A 415 0.28 9.24 19.12
CA VAL A 415 1.31 9.66 20.08
C VAL A 415 2.67 9.39 19.45
N VAL A 416 3.48 10.43 19.31
CA VAL A 416 4.78 10.35 18.64
C VAL A 416 5.89 10.68 19.66
N GLN A 417 6.93 9.84 19.70
CA GLN A 417 8.19 10.13 20.36
C GLN A 417 9.32 10.09 19.33
N THR A 418 10.30 10.97 19.47
CA THR A 418 11.38 11.13 18.48
C THR A 418 12.74 11.10 19.15
N ALA A 419 13.72 10.50 18.50
CA ALA A 419 15.12 10.55 18.89
C ALA A 419 16.01 10.73 17.66
N ALA A 420 17.15 11.39 17.83
CA ALA A 420 18.15 11.46 16.76
C ALA A 420 18.95 10.15 16.70
N ALA A 421 19.29 9.73 15.48
CA ALA A 421 20.28 8.72 15.18
C ALA A 421 21.33 9.33 14.25
N SER A 422 22.43 9.80 14.84
CA SER A 422 23.55 10.42 14.13
C SER A 422 24.77 9.49 14.18
N PHE A 423 25.10 8.90 13.04
CA PHE A 423 26.29 8.06 12.88
C PHE A 423 27.53 8.93 12.61
N ASP A 424 28.71 8.50 13.07
CA ASP A 424 30.00 9.13 12.78
C ASP A 424 30.41 8.80 11.33
N PRO A 425 30.46 9.79 10.40
CA PRO A 425 30.90 9.54 9.02
C PRO A 425 32.35 9.08 8.93
N GLY A 426 33.14 9.29 9.99
CA GLY A 426 34.52 8.82 10.12
C GLY A 426 34.64 7.38 10.67
N PHE A 427 33.53 6.70 10.95
CA PHE A 427 33.55 5.36 11.53
C PHE A 427 34.23 4.36 10.59
N VAL A 428 35.20 3.62 11.13
CA VAL A 428 35.84 2.50 10.44
C VAL A 428 35.58 1.24 11.26
N GLY A 429 34.67 0.41 10.77
CA GLY A 429 34.29 -0.84 11.40
C GLY A 429 35.47 -1.80 11.59
N THR A 430 35.30 -2.72 12.54
CA THR A 430 36.21 -3.85 12.76
C THR A 430 35.53 -5.17 12.39
N VAL A 431 36.27 -6.27 12.33
CA VAL A 431 35.68 -7.60 12.08
C VAL A 431 34.61 -7.96 13.13
N ASP A 432 34.80 -7.54 14.38
CA ASP A 432 33.90 -7.87 15.49
C ASP A 432 32.79 -6.82 15.71
N ALA A 433 32.94 -5.62 15.14
CA ALA A 433 31.97 -4.52 15.19
C ALA A 433 32.04 -3.75 13.85
N PRO A 434 31.45 -4.31 12.78
CA PRO A 434 31.61 -3.78 11.42
C PRO A 434 30.83 -2.50 11.19
N ARG A 435 29.83 -2.21 12.04
CA ARG A 435 28.94 -1.05 11.96
C ARG A 435 28.88 -0.32 13.29
N GLU A 436 28.61 0.97 13.25
CA GLU A 436 28.24 1.74 14.43
C GLU A 436 26.81 1.38 14.83
N VAL A 437 26.55 1.25 16.13
CA VAL A 437 25.23 0.91 16.66
C VAL A 437 24.73 2.06 17.52
N ILE A 438 23.59 2.63 17.15
CA ILE A 438 22.88 3.64 17.93
C ILE A 438 21.65 3.00 18.55
N THR A 439 21.45 3.22 19.85
CA THR A 439 20.30 2.68 20.58
C THR A 439 19.35 3.79 21.00
N ASN A 440 18.08 3.69 20.60
CA ASN A 440 17.02 4.58 21.07
C ASN A 440 15.85 3.75 21.63
N ASP A 441 15.60 3.88 22.94
CA ASP A 441 14.44 3.25 23.56
C ASP A 441 13.32 4.26 23.76
N PHE A 442 12.09 3.86 23.43
CA PHE A 442 10.89 4.67 23.57
C PHE A 442 9.93 4.05 24.59
N ASP A 443 9.28 4.89 25.39
CA ASP A 443 8.39 4.42 26.45
C ASP A 443 7.08 5.22 26.47
N PHE A 444 6.02 4.59 25.96
CA PHE A 444 4.66 5.15 25.97
C PHE A 444 3.93 4.93 27.30
N SER A 445 4.48 4.20 28.27
CA SER A 445 3.82 3.95 29.57
C SER A 445 3.60 5.22 30.40
N SER A 446 4.38 6.28 30.11
CA SER A 446 4.31 7.58 30.79
C SER A 446 3.49 8.63 30.04
N ALA A 447 3.09 8.35 28.80
CA ALA A 447 2.15 9.21 28.08
C ALA A 447 0.80 9.16 28.80
N PRO A 448 0.06 10.27 28.92
CA PRO A 448 -1.26 10.22 29.53
C PRO A 448 -2.07 9.16 28.78
N ALA A 449 -2.50 8.14 29.53
CA ALA A 449 -3.38 7.12 29.00
C ALA A 449 -4.58 7.80 28.32
N PRO A 450 -5.09 7.23 27.22
CA PRO A 450 -6.35 7.68 26.63
C PRO A 450 -7.48 7.83 27.65
#